data_AF-A0A3N5KCX2-F1
#
_entry.id   AF-A0A3N5KCX2-F1
#
_cell.length_a   1.000
_cell.length_b   1.000
_cell.length_c   1.000
_cell.angle_alpha   90.00
_cell.angle_beta   90.00
_cell.angle_gamma   90.00
#
_symmetry.space_group_name_H-M   'P 1'
#
loop_
_entity.id
_entity.type
_entity.pdbx_description
1 polymer ?
#
loop_
_entity_poly.entity_id
_entity_poly.type
_entity_poly.pdbx_seq_one_letter_code
_entity_poly.pdbx_strand_id
1 'polypeptide(L)'
;MDDADAQRSEARRRDRHVGCPAFGGDRPLGQRPDLGEPLSATRAHVQHAGRSCDLGLDDGPVVPRHAAHRHPIAEPGEVPTGRRMRGGLGEQVGGGAHGRNVRVCPLGRGIVPRVTTQPLWTPSSERIEASAMHRFRQRAGLHDATEFHRWSVEQPDAFWREAWNACGVVGARGDVAFDPGDGTIAGARFFPAASLNLAENLLGGPDDETTPAIAFEREDGLRRTITWGQLRMSVAATAASMRACGVQPGDRVAAWMPNLPETVIAFLAANAVGAIFSSTSADFGTAGVL
;
A
#
# COMPACT_ATOMS: atom_id res chain seq x y z
N MET A 1 35.01 -43.98 -15.75
CA MET A 1 34.42 -44.10 -17.08
C MET A 1 32.99 -43.56 -17.08
N ASP A 2 32.75 -42.25 -17.13
CA ASP A 2 33.59 -41.05 -17.05
C ASP A 2 32.59 -39.91 -16.77
N ASP A 3 32.77 -39.07 -15.76
CA ASP A 3 33.56 -37.82 -15.79
C ASP A 3 33.26 -36.84 -16.95
N ALA A 4 32.36 -37.19 -17.88
CA ALA A 4 32.03 -36.38 -19.05
C ALA A 4 30.76 -35.51 -18.90
N ASP A 5 29.86 -35.85 -17.96
CA ASP A 5 28.61 -35.08 -17.76
C ASP A 5 28.76 -33.94 -16.72
N ALA A 6 29.72 -34.04 -15.80
CA ALA A 6 29.99 -32.99 -14.82
C ALA A 6 30.57 -31.72 -15.48
N GLN A 7 31.37 -31.87 -16.53
CA GLN A 7 32.06 -30.76 -17.21
C GLN A 7 31.19 -30.03 -18.26
N ARG A 8 30.01 -30.57 -18.61
CA ARG A 8 29.08 -29.93 -19.56
C ARG A 8 28.14 -28.91 -18.92
N SER A 9 28.03 -28.90 -17.59
CA SER A 9 27.19 -27.95 -16.84
C SER A 9 27.89 -26.64 -16.50
N GLU A 10 29.24 -26.64 -16.40
CA GLU A 10 30.03 -25.44 -16.11
C GLU A 10 30.32 -24.55 -17.34
N ALA A 11 30.20 -25.09 -18.55
CA ALA A 11 30.48 -24.36 -19.79
C ALA A 11 29.32 -23.48 -20.31
N ARG A 12 28.15 -23.47 -19.66
CA ARG A 12 27.02 -22.58 -20.01
C ARG A 12 26.84 -21.38 -19.08
N ARG A 13 27.73 -21.19 -18.09
CA ARG A 13 27.71 -20.07 -17.14
C ARG A 13 28.64 -18.91 -17.51
N ARG A 14 29.29 -18.97 -18.67
CA ARG A 14 30.18 -17.92 -19.20
C ARG A 14 29.76 -17.53 -20.62
N ASP A 15 28.69 -16.76 -20.74
CA ASP A 15 28.52 -15.77 -21.81
C ASP A 15 27.18 -15.05 -21.66
N ARG A 16 27.27 -13.83 -21.10
CA ARG A 16 26.41 -12.66 -21.39
C ARG A 16 26.93 -11.49 -20.55
N HIS A 17 28.16 -11.07 -20.86
CA HIS A 17 28.58 -9.70 -20.64
C HIS A 17 28.01 -8.87 -21.80
N VAL A 18 27.00 -8.06 -21.51
CA VAL A 18 26.61 -6.95 -22.37
C VAL A 18 27.02 -5.68 -21.62
N GLY A 19 28.04 -5.02 -22.15
CA GLY A 19 28.58 -3.78 -21.62
C GLY A 19 27.57 -2.64 -21.68
N CYS A 20 27.49 -1.88 -20.59
CA CYS A 20 26.80 -0.60 -20.54
C CYS A 20 27.81 0.50 -20.94
N PRO A 21 27.52 1.37 -21.92
CA PRO A 21 28.48 2.37 -22.35
C PRO A 21 28.63 3.46 -21.28
N ALA A 22 29.89 3.78 -20.98
CA ALA A 22 30.28 4.92 -20.16
C ALA A 22 29.90 6.23 -20.88
N PHE A 23 29.11 7.08 -20.21
CA PHE A 23 29.02 8.50 -20.54
C PHE A 23 29.81 9.28 -19.50
N GLY A 24 31.03 9.67 -19.88
CA GLY A 24 31.80 10.71 -19.21
C GLY A 24 31.23 12.08 -19.56
N GLY A 25 31.20 12.96 -18.56
CA GLY A 25 30.75 14.33 -18.69
C GLY A 25 30.93 15.08 -17.38
N ASP A 26 32.17 15.49 -17.11
CA ASP A 26 32.51 16.44 -16.05
C ASP A 26 31.78 17.77 -16.26
N ARG A 27 30.92 18.17 -15.31
CA ARG A 27 30.61 19.57 -15.01
C ARG A 27 30.26 19.73 -13.52
N PRO A 28 30.83 20.72 -12.81
CA PRO A 28 30.56 20.95 -11.41
C PRO A 28 29.23 21.73 -11.27
N LEU A 29 28.30 21.23 -10.47
CA LEU A 29 27.07 21.95 -10.12
C LEU A 29 26.87 21.97 -8.61
N GLY A 30 27.01 23.18 -8.06
CA GLY A 30 26.19 23.70 -6.96
C GLY A 30 26.44 23.13 -5.56
N GLN A 31 26.86 24.00 -4.65
CA GLN A 31 26.76 23.79 -3.21
C GLN A 31 25.34 23.31 -2.84
N ARG A 32 25.27 22.14 -2.18
CA ARG A 32 24.01 21.60 -1.66
C ARG A 32 23.50 22.51 -0.53
N PRO A 33 22.20 22.82 -0.47
CA PRO A 33 21.64 23.47 0.70
C PRO A 33 21.73 22.53 1.91
N ASP A 34 22.07 23.13 3.04
CA ASP A 34 22.21 22.51 4.35
C ASP A 34 20.89 21.81 4.74
N LEU A 35 20.88 20.48 4.68
CA LEU A 35 19.79 19.67 5.21
C LEU A 35 20.01 19.61 6.73
N GLY A 36 19.15 20.32 7.45
CA GLY A 36 19.16 20.38 8.91
C GLY A 36 19.18 19.01 9.59
N GLU A 37 19.60 19.05 10.85
CA GLU A 37 19.70 17.98 11.87
C GLU A 37 18.99 16.65 11.54
N PRO A 38 19.63 15.49 11.80
CA PRO A 38 18.97 14.19 11.64
C PRO A 38 17.70 14.17 12.50
N LEU A 39 16.55 13.94 11.86
CA LEU A 39 15.31 13.64 12.57
C LEU A 39 15.57 12.43 13.47
N SER A 40 15.72 12.70 14.76
CA SER A 40 15.99 11.69 15.78
C SER A 40 14.88 10.66 15.82
N ALA A 41 15.26 9.38 15.94
CA ALA A 41 14.47 8.21 16.33
C ALA A 41 12.93 8.39 16.31
N THR A 42 12.26 7.74 15.37
CA THR A 42 10.79 7.67 15.38
C THR A 42 10.33 6.84 16.58
N ARG A 43 10.18 7.47 17.75
CA ARG A 43 9.60 6.81 18.93
C ARG A 43 8.12 6.59 18.69
N ALA A 44 7.72 5.35 18.47
CA ALA A 44 6.33 4.98 18.48
C ALA A 44 5.84 4.89 19.93
N HIS A 45 4.96 5.82 20.29
CA HIS A 45 4.33 5.85 21.61
C HIS A 45 2.91 5.27 21.54
N VAL A 46 2.61 4.34 22.44
CA VAL A 46 1.23 3.89 22.68
C VAL A 46 0.72 4.55 23.95
N GLN A 47 -0.41 5.25 23.82
CA GLN A 47 -1.18 5.71 24.96
C GLN A 47 -2.32 4.72 25.22
N HIS A 48 -2.31 4.07 26.38
CA HIS A 48 -3.39 3.19 26.81
C HIS A 48 -3.81 3.55 28.23
N ALA A 49 -5.09 3.89 28.43
CA ALA A 49 -5.68 4.24 29.73
C ALA A 49 -4.85 5.27 30.55
N GLY A 50 -4.31 6.31 29.89
CA GLY A 50 -3.51 7.35 30.53
C GLY A 50 -2.04 6.98 30.82
N ARG A 51 -1.59 5.78 30.45
CA ARG A 51 -0.18 5.38 30.49
C ARG A 51 0.44 5.56 29.11
N SER A 52 1.60 6.23 29.05
CA SER A 52 2.45 6.30 27.86
C SER A 52 3.48 5.18 27.93
N CYS A 53 3.58 4.41 26.86
CA CYS A 53 4.54 3.34 26.67
C CYS A 53 5.37 3.57 25.42
N ASP A 54 6.67 3.31 25.51
CA ASP A 54 7.57 3.24 24.36
C ASP A 54 7.50 1.84 23.74
N LEU A 55 7.25 1.74 22.44
CA LEU A 55 7.22 0.46 21.72
C LEU A 55 8.61 -0.06 21.34
N GLY A 56 9.68 0.72 21.54
CA GLY A 56 11.04 0.27 21.27
C GLY A 56 11.31 -0.02 19.79
N LEU A 57 10.63 0.70 18.88
CA LEU A 57 10.93 0.68 17.45
C LEU A 57 12.18 1.54 17.20
N ASP A 58 13.36 1.06 17.59
CA ASP A 58 14.61 1.78 17.38
C ASP A 58 15.14 1.59 15.95
N ASP A 59 15.60 2.69 15.35
CA ASP A 59 16.45 2.65 14.17
C ASP A 59 17.79 2.00 14.53
N GLY A 60 18.24 1.01 13.75
CA GLY A 60 19.57 0.40 13.89
C GLY A 60 20.71 1.44 13.87
N PRO A 61 21.94 1.08 14.28
CA PRO A 61 22.96 2.04 14.72
C PRO A 61 23.33 3.06 13.63
N VAL A 62 23.10 4.34 13.93
CA VAL A 62 23.56 5.49 13.17
C VAL A 62 25.01 5.81 13.56
N VAL A 63 25.93 5.80 12.60
CA VAL A 63 27.34 6.20 12.80
C VAL A 63 27.44 7.72 12.81
N PRO A 64 27.99 8.39 13.84
CA PRO A 64 28.05 9.85 13.88
C PRO A 64 29.26 10.38 13.11
N ARG A 65 29.09 11.48 12.36
CA ARG A 65 30.19 12.33 11.91
C ARG A 65 29.90 13.81 12.17
N HIS A 66 30.79 14.37 13.01
CA HIS A 66 31.26 15.75 13.18
C HIS A 66 30.29 16.94 13.17
N ALA A 67 30.33 17.67 14.29
CA ALA A 67 29.72 18.98 14.54
C ALA A 67 30.34 20.10 13.70
N ALA A 68 29.52 21.09 13.31
CA ALA A 68 29.95 22.38 12.78
C ALA A 68 28.99 23.51 13.17
N HIS A 69 29.52 24.74 13.11
CA HIS A 69 29.15 25.94 13.87
C HIS A 69 27.86 26.67 13.44
N ARG A 70 27.21 27.36 14.41
CA ARG A 70 26.00 28.19 14.23
C ARG A 70 26.33 29.63 13.79
N HIS A 71 25.54 30.16 12.86
CA HIS A 71 25.36 31.61 12.60
C HIS A 71 23.87 31.97 12.43
N PRO A 72 23.46 33.23 12.67
CA PRO A 72 22.06 33.59 12.94
C PRO A 72 21.22 33.85 11.68
N ILE A 73 19.90 33.64 11.82
CA ILE A 73 18.84 33.70 10.81
C ILE A 73 18.38 35.16 10.56
N ALA A 74 18.08 35.51 9.31
CA ALA A 74 17.41 36.76 8.91
C ALA A 74 15.91 36.54 8.62
N GLU A 75 15.07 37.52 8.94
CA GLU A 75 13.60 37.44 8.89
C GLU A 75 12.99 37.57 7.47
N PRO A 76 11.79 37.02 7.20
CA PRO A 76 11.13 37.10 5.90
C PRO A 76 10.23 38.35 5.72
N GLY A 77 10.33 38.99 4.55
CA GLY A 77 9.54 40.16 4.13
C GLY A 77 8.15 39.83 3.57
N GLU A 78 7.26 40.83 3.68
CA GLU A 78 5.82 40.82 3.35
C GLU A 78 5.48 40.62 1.85
N VAL A 79 4.32 40.00 1.60
CA VAL A 79 3.69 39.84 0.28
C VAL A 79 2.49 40.81 0.15
N PRO A 80 2.33 41.59 -0.95
CA PRO A 80 1.21 42.52 -1.08
C PRO A 80 -0.08 41.86 -1.58
N THR A 81 -1.20 42.22 -0.94
CA THR A 81 -2.58 41.80 -1.23
C THR A 81 -3.22 42.54 -2.40
N GLY A 82 -3.82 41.81 -3.35
CA GLY A 82 -4.57 42.33 -4.50
C GLY A 82 -6.09 42.48 -4.27
N ARG A 83 -6.60 43.64 -4.71
CA ARG A 83 -7.96 44.23 -4.67
C ARG A 83 -9.17 43.32 -4.98
N ARG A 84 -10.22 43.45 -4.15
CA ARG A 84 -11.62 43.07 -4.45
C ARG A 84 -12.29 44.13 -5.32
N MET A 85 -13.12 43.71 -6.28
CA MET A 85 -14.09 44.57 -6.96
C MET A 85 -15.52 44.11 -6.62
N ARG A 86 -16.32 45.05 -6.09
CA ARG A 86 -17.77 44.96 -5.85
C ARG A 86 -18.51 45.77 -6.92
N GLY A 87 -19.73 45.34 -7.24
CA GLY A 87 -20.77 46.11 -7.92
C GLY A 87 -21.69 45.15 -8.65
N GLY A 88 -23.02 45.15 -8.54
CA GLY A 88 -23.98 46.09 -7.97
C GLY A 88 -25.28 45.85 -8.76
N LEU A 89 -26.39 45.59 -8.06
CA LEU A 89 -27.70 45.27 -8.65
C LEU A 89 -28.29 46.48 -9.39
N GLY A 90 -28.98 46.23 -10.50
CA GLY A 90 -29.76 47.22 -11.24
C GLY A 90 -30.77 46.53 -12.16
N GLU A 91 -32.02 46.52 -11.74
CA GLU A 91 -33.20 46.09 -12.48
C GLU A 91 -33.80 47.31 -13.20
N GLN A 92 -34.16 47.22 -14.49
CA GLN A 92 -35.41 47.75 -15.07
C GLN A 92 -35.54 47.48 -16.60
N VAL A 93 -36.81 47.24 -16.93
CA VAL A 93 -37.52 46.92 -18.18
C VAL A 93 -37.28 47.88 -19.36
N GLY A 94 -37.31 47.36 -20.59
CA GLY A 94 -37.51 48.18 -21.81
C GLY A 94 -37.45 47.36 -23.11
N GLY A 95 -38.57 47.32 -23.85
CA GLY A 95 -38.74 46.52 -25.07
C GLY A 95 -37.94 47.01 -26.29
N GLY A 96 -37.79 46.12 -27.27
CA GLY A 96 -37.19 46.44 -28.56
C GLY A 96 -36.92 45.20 -29.40
N ALA A 97 -37.85 44.89 -30.30
CA ALA A 97 -37.75 43.83 -31.29
C ALA A 97 -36.55 44.06 -32.22
N HIS A 98 -35.54 43.19 -32.18
CA HIS A 98 -34.55 43.04 -33.24
C HIS A 98 -34.20 41.55 -33.38
N GLY A 99 -34.79 40.92 -34.41
CA GLY A 99 -34.50 39.55 -34.81
C GLY A 99 -33.02 39.39 -35.15
N ARG A 100 -32.26 38.80 -34.22
CA ARG A 100 -30.93 38.27 -34.54
C ARG A 100 -31.11 36.90 -35.16
N ASN A 101 -30.88 36.83 -36.47
CA ASN A 101 -30.64 35.58 -37.19
C ASN A 101 -29.48 34.85 -36.52
N VAL A 102 -29.78 33.92 -35.62
CA VAL A 102 -28.83 32.92 -35.16
C VAL A 102 -28.53 32.05 -36.39
N ARG A 103 -27.35 32.25 -37.00
CA ARG A 103 -26.81 31.27 -37.93
C ARG A 103 -26.57 30.00 -37.13
N VAL A 104 -27.50 29.06 -37.21
CA VAL A 104 -27.25 27.68 -36.80
C VAL A 104 -26.14 27.20 -37.72
N CYS A 105 -24.92 27.03 -37.19
CA CYS A 105 -23.89 26.30 -37.90
C CYS A 105 -24.50 24.94 -38.24
N PRO A 106 -24.53 24.52 -39.52
CA PRO A 106 -24.94 23.16 -39.84
C PRO A 106 -23.98 22.28 -39.05
N LEU A 107 -24.51 21.54 -38.08
CA LEU A 107 -23.73 20.62 -37.26
C LEU A 107 -22.97 19.74 -38.24
N GLY A 108 -21.68 20.03 -38.40
CA GLY A 108 -20.76 19.24 -39.19
C GLY A 108 -20.91 17.82 -38.69
N ARG A 109 -21.12 16.88 -39.63
CA ARG A 109 -21.23 15.44 -39.44
C ARG A 109 -20.73 15.05 -38.05
N GLY A 110 -21.67 14.83 -37.13
CA GLY A 110 -21.34 14.51 -35.76
C GLY A 110 -20.26 13.44 -35.74
N ILE A 111 -19.19 13.68 -34.99
CA ILE A 111 -18.21 12.65 -34.68
C ILE A 111 -18.97 11.59 -33.91
N VAL A 112 -19.50 10.60 -34.62
CA VAL A 112 -20.04 9.40 -34.01
C VAL A 112 -18.80 8.71 -33.44
N PRO A 113 -18.63 8.60 -32.11
CA PRO A 113 -17.49 7.91 -31.56
C PRO A 113 -17.50 6.50 -32.14
N ARG A 114 -16.42 6.17 -32.85
CA ARG A 114 -16.25 4.85 -33.46
C ARG A 114 -16.08 3.88 -32.30
N VAL A 115 -17.16 3.21 -31.90
CA VAL A 115 -17.09 2.12 -30.92
C VAL A 115 -16.33 0.99 -31.61
N THR A 116 -15.03 0.93 -31.40
CA THR A 116 -14.19 -0.17 -31.87
C THR A 116 -14.44 -1.36 -30.95
N THR A 117 -14.96 -2.45 -31.51
CA THR A 117 -15.15 -3.74 -30.81
C THR A 117 -13.85 -4.51 -30.58
N GLN A 118 -12.71 -3.98 -31.06
CA GLN A 118 -11.41 -4.58 -30.84
C GLN A 118 -10.87 -4.16 -29.47
N PRO A 119 -10.46 -5.12 -28.61
CA PRO A 119 -9.85 -4.79 -27.34
C PRO A 119 -8.52 -4.06 -27.56
N LEU A 120 -8.21 -3.10 -26.68
CA LEU A 120 -6.94 -2.37 -26.71
C LEU A 120 -5.73 -3.28 -26.46
N TRP A 121 -5.94 -4.36 -25.71
CA TRP A 121 -4.92 -5.33 -25.36
C TRP A 121 -5.58 -6.65 -24.98
N THR A 122 -4.90 -7.75 -25.31
CA THR A 122 -5.31 -9.10 -24.92
C THR A 122 -4.10 -9.83 -24.32
N PRO A 123 -4.22 -10.47 -23.15
CA PRO A 123 -3.14 -11.26 -22.58
C PRO A 123 -2.78 -12.46 -23.47
N SER A 124 -1.51 -12.86 -23.46
CA SER A 124 -1.09 -14.13 -24.05
C SER A 124 -1.60 -15.32 -23.23
N SER A 125 -1.76 -16.48 -23.87
CA SER A 125 -2.15 -17.73 -23.19
C SER A 125 -1.19 -18.09 -22.06
N GLU A 126 0.12 -17.93 -22.29
CA GLU A 126 1.16 -18.14 -21.26
C GLU A 126 0.93 -17.29 -20.01
N ARG A 127 0.58 -16.00 -20.18
CA ARG A 127 0.29 -15.11 -19.05
C ARG A 127 -0.97 -15.53 -18.31
N ILE A 128 -1.99 -15.99 -19.02
CA ILE A 128 -3.23 -16.50 -18.42
C ILE A 128 -2.91 -17.73 -17.58
N GLU A 129 -2.24 -18.73 -18.17
CA GLU A 129 -1.93 -20.01 -17.53
C GLU A 129 -1.03 -19.85 -16.30
N ALA A 130 -0.08 -18.89 -16.34
CA ALA A 130 0.81 -18.59 -15.21
C ALA A 130 0.10 -17.88 -14.03
N SER A 131 -1.11 -17.34 -14.24
CA SER A 131 -1.80 -16.52 -13.25
C SER A 131 -2.35 -17.35 -12.07
N ALA A 132 -2.38 -16.73 -10.87
CA ALA A 132 -3.03 -17.32 -9.71
C ALA A 132 -4.53 -17.56 -9.93
N MET A 133 -5.19 -16.66 -10.68
CA MET A 133 -6.60 -16.78 -11.02
C MET A 133 -6.87 -18.02 -11.89
N HIS A 134 -6.00 -18.32 -12.85
CA HIS A 134 -6.12 -19.56 -13.64
C HIS A 134 -5.99 -20.79 -12.74
N ARG A 135 -4.98 -20.84 -11.86
CA ARG A 135 -4.83 -21.95 -10.91
C ARG A 135 -6.06 -22.11 -10.01
N PHE A 136 -6.60 -21.01 -9.49
CA PHE A 136 -7.79 -21.04 -8.64
C PHE A 136 -9.02 -21.55 -9.39
N ARG A 137 -9.23 -21.07 -10.62
CA ARG A 137 -10.30 -21.54 -11.50
C ARG A 137 -10.19 -23.04 -11.81
N GLN A 138 -8.98 -23.53 -12.09
CA GLN A 138 -8.75 -24.96 -12.33
C GLN A 138 -9.06 -25.81 -11.09
N ARG A 139 -8.72 -25.33 -9.89
CA ARG A 139 -9.07 -26.00 -8.63
C ARG A 139 -10.58 -26.08 -8.42
N ALA A 140 -11.32 -25.04 -8.83
CA ALA A 140 -12.78 -25.05 -8.81
C ALA A 140 -13.41 -25.91 -9.94
N GLY A 141 -12.60 -26.48 -10.84
CA GLY A 141 -13.07 -27.31 -11.96
C GLY A 141 -13.73 -26.52 -13.09
N LEU A 142 -13.44 -25.22 -13.22
CA LEU A 142 -14.13 -24.33 -14.15
C LEU A 142 -13.23 -23.96 -15.35
N HIS A 143 -13.84 -23.80 -16.52
CA HIS A 143 -13.11 -23.79 -17.80
C HIS A 143 -12.85 -22.39 -18.33
N ASP A 144 -13.77 -21.45 -18.10
CA ASP A 144 -13.64 -20.06 -18.56
C ASP A 144 -13.92 -19.03 -17.45
N ALA A 145 -13.53 -17.79 -17.70
CA ALA A 145 -13.64 -16.72 -16.71
C ALA A 145 -15.09 -16.28 -16.45
N THR A 146 -15.97 -16.39 -17.45
CA THR A 146 -17.40 -16.06 -17.34
C THR A 146 -18.09 -17.07 -16.45
N GLU A 147 -17.81 -18.36 -16.66
CA GLU A 147 -18.29 -19.46 -15.84
C GLU A 147 -17.82 -19.32 -14.40
N PHE A 148 -16.52 -19.02 -14.20
CA PHE A 148 -15.94 -18.76 -12.89
C PHE A 148 -16.62 -17.62 -12.14
N HIS A 149 -16.82 -16.49 -12.82
CA HIS A 149 -17.53 -15.35 -12.25
C HIS A 149 -18.96 -15.70 -11.88
N ARG A 150 -19.71 -16.34 -12.79
CA ARG A 150 -21.10 -16.75 -12.52
C ARG A 150 -21.19 -17.66 -11.31
N TRP A 151 -20.32 -18.66 -11.22
CA TRP A 151 -20.25 -19.56 -10.06
C TRP A 151 -19.95 -18.79 -8.76
N SER A 152 -18.99 -17.85 -8.77
CA SER A 152 -18.65 -17.06 -7.58
C SER A 152 -19.81 -16.23 -7.02
N VAL A 153 -20.75 -15.82 -7.89
CA VAL A 153 -21.92 -15.02 -7.54
C VAL A 153 -23.11 -15.90 -7.17
N GLU A 154 -23.37 -16.97 -7.91
CA GLU A 154 -24.51 -17.86 -7.69
C GLU A 154 -24.28 -18.82 -6.51
N GLN A 155 -23.02 -19.12 -6.18
CA GLN A 155 -22.64 -20.05 -5.10
C GLN A 155 -21.58 -19.43 -4.17
N PRO A 156 -21.88 -18.31 -3.48
CA PRO A 156 -20.89 -17.57 -2.70
C PRO A 156 -20.30 -18.40 -1.56
N ASP A 157 -21.10 -19.23 -0.87
CA ASP A 157 -20.61 -20.07 0.21
C ASP A 157 -19.55 -21.09 -0.28
N ALA A 158 -19.81 -21.78 -1.40
CA ALA A 158 -18.84 -22.70 -2.00
C ALA A 158 -17.58 -21.96 -2.50
N PHE A 159 -17.77 -20.79 -3.10
CA PHE A 159 -16.68 -19.93 -3.57
C PHE A 159 -15.74 -19.53 -2.44
N TRP A 160 -16.27 -18.99 -1.34
CA TRP A 160 -15.45 -18.51 -0.22
C TRP A 160 -14.75 -19.65 0.53
N ARG A 161 -15.37 -20.85 0.58
CA ARG A 161 -14.68 -22.05 1.07
C ARG A 161 -13.47 -22.43 0.24
N GLU A 162 -13.61 -22.43 -1.08
CA GLU A 162 -12.48 -22.77 -1.96
C GLU A 162 -11.44 -21.66 -1.95
N ALA A 163 -11.85 -20.39 -1.82
CA ALA A 163 -10.92 -19.27 -1.64
C ALA A 163 -10.06 -19.42 -0.36
N TRP A 164 -10.68 -19.79 0.77
CA TRP A 164 -9.98 -20.07 2.02
C TRP A 164 -8.92 -21.18 1.82
N ASN A 165 -9.32 -22.28 1.18
CA ASN A 165 -8.44 -23.42 0.90
C ASN A 165 -7.34 -23.08 -0.12
N ALA A 166 -7.64 -22.26 -1.13
CA ALA A 166 -6.72 -21.87 -2.18
C ALA A 166 -5.65 -20.91 -1.68
N CYS A 167 -6.03 -20.00 -0.79
CA CYS A 167 -5.11 -19.08 -0.13
C CYS A 167 -4.34 -19.72 1.03
N GLY A 168 -4.70 -20.94 1.45
CA GLY A 168 -4.03 -21.63 2.55
C GLY A 168 -4.21 -20.91 3.90
N VAL A 169 -5.39 -20.32 4.11
CA VAL A 169 -5.66 -19.52 5.32
C VAL A 169 -5.56 -20.40 6.57
N VAL A 170 -4.73 -19.96 7.52
CA VAL A 170 -4.51 -20.60 8.81
C VAL A 170 -5.57 -20.11 9.79
N GLY A 171 -6.31 -21.05 10.38
CA GLY A 171 -7.36 -20.78 11.36
C GLY A 171 -8.47 -21.83 11.31
N ALA A 172 -9.47 -21.65 12.15
CA ALA A 172 -10.71 -22.40 12.08
C ALA A 172 -11.69 -21.66 11.17
N ARG A 173 -11.98 -22.18 9.98
CA ARG A 173 -12.93 -21.57 9.02
C ARG A 173 -14.39 -21.67 9.47
N GLY A 174 -14.71 -22.74 10.19
CA GLY A 174 -16.09 -23.16 10.42
C GLY A 174 -16.77 -23.76 9.19
N ASP A 175 -18.03 -24.14 9.40
CA ASP A 175 -18.85 -24.88 8.44
C ASP A 175 -19.72 -24.01 7.56
N VAL A 176 -19.74 -22.69 7.71
CA VAL A 176 -20.44 -21.74 6.84
C VAL A 176 -19.47 -20.65 6.46
N ALA A 177 -19.27 -20.41 5.17
CA ALA A 177 -18.40 -19.38 4.65
C ALA A 177 -19.15 -18.11 4.25
N PHE A 178 -20.42 -18.25 3.82
CA PHE A 178 -21.26 -17.10 3.54
C PHE A 178 -22.70 -17.34 4.02
N ASP A 179 -23.20 -16.39 4.81
CA ASP A 179 -24.58 -16.33 5.29
C ASP A 179 -25.21 -15.01 4.82
N PRO A 180 -26.26 -15.04 3.99
CA PRO A 180 -26.88 -13.83 3.46
C PRO A 180 -27.62 -13.00 4.53
N GLY A 181 -27.83 -13.53 5.74
CA GLY A 181 -28.54 -12.83 6.81
C GLY A 181 -29.99 -12.50 6.41
N ASP A 182 -30.36 -11.22 6.50
CA ASP A 182 -31.68 -10.70 6.11
C ASP A 182 -31.77 -10.34 4.61
N GLY A 183 -30.75 -10.68 3.81
CA GLY A 183 -30.66 -10.33 2.41
C GLY A 183 -30.16 -8.91 2.14
N THR A 184 -29.85 -8.12 3.18
CA THR A 184 -29.20 -6.82 3.05
C THR A 184 -27.68 -6.94 3.09
N ILE A 185 -26.99 -5.94 2.54
CA ILE A 185 -25.52 -5.88 2.61
C ILE A 185 -25.03 -5.82 4.06
N ALA A 186 -25.75 -5.14 4.94
CA ALA A 186 -25.37 -5.00 6.35
C ALA A 186 -25.63 -6.28 7.17
N GLY A 187 -26.62 -7.09 6.76
CA GLY A 187 -26.95 -8.36 7.41
C GLY A 187 -26.08 -9.53 6.96
N ALA A 188 -25.42 -9.42 5.80
CA ALA A 188 -24.56 -10.47 5.26
C ALA A 188 -23.33 -10.72 6.14
N ARG A 189 -23.01 -11.99 6.38
CA ARG A 189 -21.89 -12.43 7.22
C ARG A 189 -20.98 -13.37 6.44
N PHE A 190 -19.69 -13.08 6.48
CA PHE A 190 -18.64 -13.95 5.93
C PHE A 190 -18.01 -14.72 7.09
N PHE A 191 -17.94 -16.03 6.95
CA PHE A 191 -17.33 -16.94 7.92
C PHE A 191 -17.77 -16.68 9.37
N PRO A 192 -19.09 -16.75 9.69
CA PRO A 192 -19.61 -16.34 11.00
C PRO A 192 -19.06 -17.12 12.20
N ALA A 193 -18.59 -18.35 11.97
CA ALA A 193 -17.99 -19.20 13.00
C ALA A 193 -16.45 -19.27 12.90
N ALA A 194 -15.83 -18.46 12.04
CA ALA A 194 -14.38 -18.51 11.89
C ALA A 194 -13.64 -17.85 13.04
N SER A 195 -12.46 -18.39 13.32
CA SER A 195 -11.46 -17.81 14.20
C SER A 195 -10.10 -17.91 13.53
N LEU A 196 -9.43 -16.78 13.35
CA LEU A 196 -8.09 -16.67 12.76
C LEU A 196 -7.34 -15.49 13.36
N ASN A 197 -6.02 -15.48 13.21
CA ASN A 197 -5.22 -14.28 13.48
C ASN A 197 -4.65 -13.72 12.16
N LEU A 198 -4.87 -12.43 11.90
CA LEU A 198 -4.40 -11.80 10.67
C LEU A 198 -2.87 -11.75 10.60
N ALA A 199 -2.20 -11.45 11.72
CA ALA A 199 -0.75 -11.38 11.77
C ALA A 199 -0.11 -12.76 11.55
N GLU A 200 -0.69 -13.84 12.09
CA GLU A 200 -0.26 -15.22 11.82
C GLU A 200 -0.29 -15.53 10.31
N ASN A 201 -1.40 -15.21 9.64
CA ASN A 201 -1.54 -15.46 8.21
C ASN A 201 -0.57 -14.61 7.37
N LEU A 202 -0.36 -13.34 7.73
CA LEU A 202 0.55 -12.45 7.01
C LEU A 202 2.03 -12.71 7.31
N LEU A 203 2.35 -13.29 8.47
CA LEU A 203 3.71 -13.67 8.88
C LEU A 203 4.10 -15.10 8.48
N GLY A 204 3.15 -15.87 7.95
CA GLY A 204 3.33 -17.21 7.38
C GLY A 204 4.05 -17.25 6.03
N GLY A 205 4.85 -16.23 5.72
CA GLY A 205 5.75 -16.21 4.55
C GLY A 205 6.79 -17.33 4.57
N PRO A 206 7.79 -17.30 3.67
CA PRO A 206 8.82 -18.33 3.57
C PRO A 206 9.48 -18.69 4.90
N ASP A 207 9.84 -19.97 5.07
CA ASP A 207 10.57 -20.46 6.24
C ASP A 207 12.01 -19.91 6.30
N ASP A 208 12.58 -19.54 5.13
CA ASP A 208 13.88 -18.89 5.07
C ASP A 208 13.81 -17.46 5.64
N GLU A 209 14.30 -17.33 6.87
CA GLU A 209 14.36 -16.08 7.62
C GLU A 209 15.21 -14.99 6.95
N THR A 210 16.07 -15.34 5.99
CA THR A 210 16.91 -14.40 5.26
C THR A 210 16.24 -13.81 4.01
N THR A 211 15.12 -14.39 3.58
CA THR A 211 14.38 -13.89 2.42
C THR A 211 13.86 -12.47 2.71
N PRO A 212 14.01 -11.51 1.76
CA PRO A 212 13.43 -10.18 1.89
C PRO A 212 11.90 -10.21 2.06
N ALA A 213 11.39 -9.53 3.08
CA ALA A 213 9.95 -9.35 3.33
C ALA A 213 9.49 -7.93 2.99
N ILE A 214 10.26 -6.91 3.41
CA ILE A 214 9.97 -5.50 3.13
C ILE A 214 11.16 -4.90 2.41
N ALA A 215 10.93 -4.31 1.24
CA ALA A 215 11.85 -3.42 0.56
C ALA A 215 11.37 -1.98 0.78
N PHE A 216 12.20 -1.17 1.43
CA PHE A 216 11.89 0.21 1.77
C PHE A 216 12.83 1.15 1.05
N GLU A 217 12.26 2.23 0.51
CA GLU A 217 12.99 3.33 -0.11
C GLU A 217 12.38 4.64 0.35
N ARG A 218 13.26 5.57 0.74
CA ARG A 218 12.91 6.92 1.17
C ARG A 218 13.31 7.92 0.09
N GLU A 219 12.71 9.11 0.12
CA GLU A 219 12.92 10.17 -0.88
C GLU A 219 14.36 10.69 -0.96
N ASP A 220 15.16 10.52 0.11
CA ASP A 220 16.60 10.83 0.13
C ASP A 220 17.48 9.75 -0.53
N GLY A 221 16.85 8.69 -1.07
CA GLY A 221 17.52 7.54 -1.66
C GLY A 221 17.96 6.49 -0.65
N LEU A 222 17.65 6.64 0.65
CA LEU A 222 17.92 5.63 1.65
C LEU A 222 17.09 4.38 1.36
N ARG A 223 17.77 3.23 1.31
CA ARG A 223 17.15 1.92 1.08
C ARG A 223 17.40 1.00 2.25
N ARG A 224 16.36 0.30 2.70
CA ARG A 224 16.45 -0.74 3.74
C ARG A 224 15.71 -1.97 3.24
N THR A 225 16.25 -3.13 3.56
CA THR A 225 15.56 -4.40 3.37
C THR A 225 15.38 -5.03 4.75
N ILE A 226 14.15 -5.40 5.08
CA ILE A 226 13.83 -6.20 6.26
C ILE A 226 13.53 -7.62 5.80
N THR A 227 14.24 -8.58 6.37
CA THR A 227 14.01 -10.01 6.08
C THR A 227 12.79 -10.55 6.86
N TRP A 228 12.29 -11.71 6.48
CA TRP A 228 11.19 -12.37 7.21
C TRP A 228 11.51 -12.58 8.69
N GLY A 229 12.74 -12.99 9.03
CA GLY A 229 13.14 -13.18 10.42
C GLY A 229 13.18 -11.90 11.22
N GLN A 230 13.72 -10.84 10.63
CA GLN A 230 13.72 -9.51 11.26
C GLN A 230 12.30 -8.99 11.46
N LEU A 231 11.42 -9.18 10.48
CA LEU A 231 10.01 -8.79 10.57
C LEU A 231 9.29 -9.55 11.69
N ARG A 232 9.39 -10.88 11.71
CA ARG A 232 8.79 -11.74 12.75
C ARG A 232 9.27 -11.38 14.15
N MET A 233 10.59 -11.20 14.31
CA MET A 233 11.18 -10.78 15.59
C MET A 233 10.68 -9.40 16.03
N SER A 234 10.66 -8.41 15.12
CA SER A 234 10.24 -7.05 15.45
C SER A 234 8.75 -6.99 15.81
N VAL A 235 7.91 -7.75 15.10
CA VAL A 235 6.48 -7.87 15.42
C VAL A 235 6.28 -8.56 16.78
N ALA A 236 7.01 -9.65 17.04
CA ALA A 236 6.90 -10.37 18.31
C ALA A 236 7.32 -9.48 19.51
N ALA A 237 8.42 -8.74 19.37
CA ALA A 237 8.89 -7.81 20.39
C ALA A 237 7.88 -6.67 20.62
N THR A 238 7.38 -6.06 19.55
CA THR A 238 6.40 -4.96 19.64
C THR A 238 5.08 -5.44 20.26
N ALA A 239 4.60 -6.63 19.88
CA ALA A 239 3.40 -7.24 20.45
C ALA A 239 3.59 -7.55 21.95
N ALA A 240 4.77 -8.01 22.36
CA ALA A 240 5.10 -8.22 23.77
C ALA A 240 5.07 -6.90 24.55
N SER A 241 5.64 -5.82 24.01
CA SER A 241 5.58 -4.48 24.60
C SER A 241 4.15 -3.97 24.72
N MET A 242 3.31 -4.14 23.69
CA MET A 242 1.88 -3.78 23.76
C MET A 242 1.15 -4.52 24.89
N ARG A 243 1.38 -5.83 25.02
CA ARG A 243 0.80 -6.62 26.13
C ARG A 243 1.31 -6.15 27.50
N ALA A 244 2.60 -5.85 27.63
CA ALA A 244 3.18 -5.33 28.87
C ALA A 244 2.57 -3.97 29.27
N CYS A 245 2.15 -3.17 28.28
CA CYS A 245 1.44 -1.91 28.48
C CYS A 245 -0.05 -2.07 28.79
N GLY A 246 -0.55 -3.30 28.78
CA GLY A 246 -1.91 -3.65 29.14
C GLY A 246 -2.89 -3.72 27.98
N VAL A 247 -2.43 -3.57 26.73
CA VAL A 247 -3.31 -3.68 25.55
C VAL A 247 -3.95 -5.06 25.49
N GLN A 248 -5.28 -5.09 25.42
CA GLN A 248 -6.11 -6.29 25.34
C GLN A 248 -6.76 -6.43 23.96
N PRO A 249 -7.26 -7.64 23.62
CA PRO A 249 -8.12 -7.81 22.45
C PRO A 249 -9.31 -6.84 22.47
N GLY A 250 -9.56 -6.17 21.34
CA GLY A 250 -10.61 -5.16 21.19
C GLY A 250 -10.22 -3.72 21.58
N ASP A 251 -9.05 -3.52 22.19
CA ASP A 251 -8.52 -2.17 22.41
C ASP A 251 -8.13 -1.52 21.08
N ARG A 252 -8.17 -0.18 21.03
CA ARG A 252 -7.76 0.57 19.85
C ARG A 252 -6.31 1.02 20.00
N VAL A 253 -5.49 0.76 18.98
CA VAL A 253 -4.13 1.27 18.84
C VAL A 253 -4.12 2.25 17.67
N ALA A 254 -3.97 3.53 17.97
CA ALA A 254 -3.92 4.59 16.97
C ALA A 254 -2.46 4.85 16.54
N ALA A 255 -2.21 4.96 15.24
CA ALA A 255 -0.91 5.25 14.66
C ALA A 255 -0.98 6.51 13.78
N TRP A 256 -0.22 7.54 14.16
CA TRP A 256 0.05 8.71 13.34
C TRP A 256 1.50 8.62 12.86
N MET A 257 1.71 7.80 11.84
CA MET A 257 3.02 7.39 11.35
C MET A 257 3.07 7.48 9.81
N PRO A 258 4.22 7.83 9.21
CA PRO A 258 4.39 7.82 7.76
C PRO A 258 4.50 6.39 7.20
N ASN A 259 4.68 6.25 5.88
CA ASN A 259 4.89 4.96 5.24
C ASN A 259 6.31 4.42 5.52
N LEU A 260 6.47 3.81 6.70
CA LEU A 260 7.71 3.22 7.19
C LEU A 260 7.53 1.72 7.47
N PRO A 261 8.61 0.91 7.45
CA PRO A 261 8.55 -0.48 7.88
C PRO A 261 8.03 -0.64 9.32
N GLU A 262 8.37 0.31 10.20
CA GLU A 262 7.91 0.37 11.58
C GLU A 262 6.38 0.50 11.68
N THR A 263 5.74 1.18 10.73
CA THR A 263 4.27 1.28 10.64
C THR A 263 3.65 -0.09 10.32
N VAL A 264 4.26 -0.87 9.44
CA VAL A 264 3.84 -2.25 9.14
C VAL A 264 4.03 -3.15 10.37
N ILE A 265 5.17 -3.01 11.07
CA ILE A 265 5.45 -3.75 12.30
C ILE A 265 4.41 -3.44 13.38
N ALA A 266 4.08 -2.16 13.60
CA ALA A 266 3.06 -1.74 14.56
C ALA A 266 1.67 -2.27 14.20
N PHE A 267 1.29 -2.22 12.91
CA PHE A 267 0.05 -2.81 12.42
C PHE A 267 -0.03 -4.31 12.70
N LEU A 268 0.99 -5.07 12.32
CA LEU A 268 1.03 -6.52 12.52
C LEU A 268 1.05 -6.87 14.03
N ALA A 269 1.77 -6.11 14.85
CA ALA A 269 1.81 -6.30 16.29
C ALA A 269 0.45 -6.07 16.95
N ALA A 270 -0.27 -5.00 16.57
CA ALA A 270 -1.62 -4.73 17.04
C ALA A 270 -2.58 -5.88 16.69
N ASN A 271 -2.52 -6.38 15.46
CA ASN A 271 -3.31 -7.54 15.03
C ASN A 271 -2.92 -8.84 15.76
N ALA A 272 -1.63 -9.03 16.07
CA ALA A 272 -1.14 -10.19 16.81
C ALA A 272 -1.65 -10.23 18.27
N VAL A 273 -1.92 -9.06 18.86
CA VAL A 273 -2.52 -8.97 20.22
C VAL A 273 -4.05 -8.94 20.19
N GLY A 274 -4.68 -8.92 19.00
CA GLY A 274 -6.13 -8.82 18.84
C GLY A 274 -6.68 -7.39 19.03
N ALA A 275 -5.81 -6.38 19.01
CA ALA A 275 -6.21 -4.98 19.05
C ALA A 275 -6.68 -4.49 17.68
N ILE A 276 -7.51 -3.45 17.69
CA ILE A 276 -8.01 -2.75 16.52
C ILE A 276 -7.00 -1.65 16.16
N PHE A 277 -6.30 -1.83 15.05
CA PHE A 277 -5.39 -0.80 14.54
C PHE A 277 -6.16 0.29 13.80
N SER A 278 -5.85 1.55 14.10
CA SER A 278 -6.38 2.71 13.39
C SER A 278 -5.21 3.61 13.00
N SER A 279 -5.14 4.02 11.74
CA SER A 279 -4.05 4.89 11.27
C SER A 279 -4.57 6.12 10.56
N THR A 280 -3.79 7.19 10.62
CA THR A 280 -3.99 8.40 9.84
C THR A 280 -2.68 8.81 9.15
N SER A 281 -2.79 9.55 8.05
CA SER A 281 -1.60 10.05 7.34
C SER A 281 -0.80 10.99 8.24
N ALA A 282 0.53 10.91 8.16
CA ALA A 282 1.44 11.83 8.84
C ALA A 282 1.21 13.30 8.44
N ASP A 283 0.56 13.55 7.31
CA ASP A 283 0.28 14.90 6.79
C ASP A 283 -0.90 15.60 7.47
N PHE A 284 -1.69 14.89 8.29
CA PHE A 284 -2.81 15.50 9.00
C PHE A 284 -2.30 16.46 10.07
N GLY A 285 -2.86 17.66 10.15
CA GLY A 285 -2.64 18.55 11.29
C GLY A 285 -3.26 17.98 12.56
N THR A 286 -2.77 18.42 13.72
CA THR A 286 -3.21 17.92 15.04
C THR A 286 -4.73 17.92 15.23
N ALA A 287 -5.42 18.96 14.76
CA ALA A 287 -6.88 19.08 14.84
C ALA A 287 -7.65 18.05 13.98
N GLY A 288 -7.00 17.43 12.99
CA GLY A 288 -7.59 16.34 12.22
C GLY A 288 -7.34 14.95 12.81
N VAL A 289 -6.46 14.85 13.81
CA VAL A 289 -6.06 13.60 14.46
C VAL A 289 -6.73 13.42 15.83
N LEU A 290 -6.95 14.52 16.55
CA LEU A 290 -7.64 14.56 17.85
C LEU A 290 -9.16 14.64 17.70
#